data_AF-E4Q439-F1
#
_entry.id   AF-E4Q439-F1
#
_cell.length_a   1.000
_cell.length_b   1.000
_cell.length_c   1.000
_cell.angle_alpha   90.00
_cell.angle_beta   90.00
_cell.angle_gamma   90.00
#
_symmetry.space_group_name_H-M   'P 1'
#
loop_
_entity.id
_entity.type
_entity.pdbx_description
1 polymer ?
#
loop_
_entity_poly.entity_id
_entity_poly.type
_entity_poly.pdbx_seq_one_letter_code
_entity_poly.pdbx_strand_id
1 'polypeptide(L)'
;MRWTERDEWDLVNFTDENSRLKAYVPKTSGVWVPPDVRLGKWPNIDNKLLDCIMFPIPEEWQKLLPVKNDPFILASENGENLLADIGWQKKENVEGVLDDFVKLADANDDEILEFVAKWGPLWLCVKHRECIWAPLPSSIKVGYDGCIDYCLWFPAEPLSFYRFYAKQVKAILDAAALLVEGKPVPPSLWKAIGWCEKESEWDISIQRFFLISTVNGWLEATGTTLWLEWGKESYPTLYIDTGWGCFSKIWVELAQCLSNAKQLCVCDLCHQPYIRKDRKPQKGRKNYCPTCRSKNAKQRVYAQKRAVK
;
A
#
# COMPACT_ATOMS: atom_id res chain seq x y z
N MET A 1 -39.23 6.19 28.94
CA MET A 1 -37.81 6.55 28.82
C MET A 1 -37.54 6.86 27.35
N ARG A 2 -37.48 8.15 26.98
CA ARG A 2 -37.15 8.58 25.61
C ARG A 2 -35.64 8.74 25.56
N TRP A 3 -34.98 7.88 24.80
CA TRP A 3 -33.58 8.01 24.44
C TRP A 3 -33.44 9.26 23.55
N THR A 4 -32.82 10.32 24.06
CA THR A 4 -32.36 11.44 23.24
C THR A 4 -31.00 11.05 22.66
N GLU A 5 -31.02 10.28 21.58
CA GLU A 5 -29.91 9.54 20.95
C GLU A 5 -28.67 10.33 20.50
N ARG A 6 -28.59 11.66 20.68
CA ARG A 6 -27.48 12.48 20.14
C ARG A 6 -26.45 12.92 21.16
N ASP A 7 -26.81 13.06 22.42
CA ASP A 7 -25.92 13.61 23.44
C ASP A 7 -24.83 12.62 23.88
N GLU A 8 -24.99 11.32 23.61
CA GLU A 8 -24.03 10.28 23.97
C GLU A 8 -22.85 10.17 22.98
N TRP A 9 -23.04 10.52 21.70
CA TRP A 9 -21.99 10.41 20.66
C TRP A 9 -20.91 11.50 20.79
N ASP A 10 -21.29 12.67 21.29
CA ASP A 10 -20.38 13.78 21.58
C ASP A 10 -19.47 13.46 22.79
N LEU A 11 -19.95 12.66 23.75
CA LEU A 11 -19.20 12.25 24.95
C LEU A 11 -18.03 11.29 24.64
N VAL A 12 -18.10 10.53 23.56
CA VAL A 12 -17.04 9.63 23.07
C VAL A 12 -16.22 10.20 21.91
N ASN A 13 -16.36 11.50 21.61
CA ASN A 13 -15.54 12.23 20.64
C ASN A 13 -15.59 11.65 19.20
N PHE A 14 -16.66 10.91 18.87
CA PHE A 14 -16.96 10.46 17.51
C PHE A 14 -17.25 11.63 16.58
N THR A 15 -17.62 12.74 17.17
CA THR A 15 -17.95 13.97 16.49
C THR A 15 -16.82 15.00 16.55
N ASP A 16 -16.72 15.84 15.53
CA ASP A 16 -15.87 17.03 15.55
C ASP A 16 -16.48 18.13 16.43
N GLU A 17 -15.81 19.27 16.53
CA GLU A 17 -16.28 20.47 17.26
C GLU A 17 -17.67 21.02 16.82
N ASN A 18 -18.31 20.41 15.83
CA ASN A 18 -19.66 20.72 15.36
C ASN A 18 -20.63 19.53 15.51
N SER A 19 -20.34 18.56 16.39
CA SER A 19 -21.17 17.38 16.65
C SER A 19 -21.38 16.48 15.41
N ARG A 20 -20.35 16.30 14.56
CA ARG A 20 -20.39 15.46 13.34
C ARG A 20 -19.33 14.38 13.26
N LEU A 21 -19.72 13.18 12.79
CA LEU A 21 -18.84 12.03 12.67
C LEU A 21 -17.53 12.33 11.91
N LYS A 22 -16.38 12.04 12.54
CA LYS A 22 -15.03 12.22 11.97
C LYS A 22 -14.73 11.16 10.90
N ALA A 23 -14.97 11.46 9.62
CA ALA A 23 -14.66 10.57 8.49
C ALA A 23 -13.33 10.95 7.81
N TYR A 24 -12.20 10.55 8.39
CA TYR A 24 -10.86 10.76 7.82
C TYR A 24 -10.01 9.51 7.99
N VAL A 25 -9.34 9.08 6.91
CA VAL A 25 -8.37 7.99 6.94
C VAL A 25 -6.99 8.61 7.22
N PRO A 26 -6.41 8.47 8.43
CA PRO A 26 -5.28 9.24 8.88
C PRO A 26 -3.91 8.67 8.48
N LYS A 27 -3.83 7.38 8.16
CA LYS A 27 -2.57 6.67 7.91
C LYS A 27 -2.76 5.45 7.01
N THR A 28 -1.63 4.90 6.54
CA THR A 28 -1.51 3.55 5.97
C THR A 28 -0.85 2.64 7.00
N SER A 29 -0.87 1.31 6.83
CA SER A 29 -0.04 0.39 7.63
C SER A 29 1.45 0.75 7.52
N GLY A 30 2.20 0.49 8.60
CA GLY A 30 3.66 0.51 8.60
C GLY A 30 4.24 -0.72 7.91
N VAL A 31 5.53 -0.65 7.55
CA VAL A 31 6.26 -1.77 6.94
C VAL A 31 7.26 -2.33 7.94
N TRP A 32 7.37 -3.66 8.02
CA TRP A 32 8.32 -4.35 8.89
C TRP A 32 9.70 -4.45 8.24
N VAL A 33 10.71 -3.92 8.94
CA VAL A 33 12.10 -3.85 8.49
C VAL A 33 12.97 -4.77 9.35
N PRO A 34 13.72 -5.72 8.75
CA PRO A 34 14.59 -6.66 9.45
C PRO A 34 15.92 -6.01 9.89
N PRO A 35 16.55 -6.49 10.98
CA PRO A 35 17.85 -5.99 11.44
C PRO A 35 19.04 -6.49 10.60
N ASP A 36 19.01 -7.75 10.13
CA ASP A 36 20.16 -8.44 9.54
C ASP A 36 19.80 -9.15 8.21
N VAL A 37 19.64 -8.37 7.13
CA VAL A 37 19.46 -8.93 5.78
C VAL A 37 20.77 -9.31 5.15
N ARG A 38 20.77 -10.39 4.36
CA ARG A 38 21.97 -10.86 3.65
C ARG A 38 21.63 -11.48 2.31
N LEU A 39 22.62 -11.47 1.41
CA LEU A 39 22.55 -12.26 0.18
C LEU A 39 22.71 -13.74 0.50
N GLY A 40 21.98 -14.58 -0.23
CA GLY A 40 22.03 -16.04 -0.10
C GLY A 40 21.40 -16.73 -1.30
N LYS A 41 21.13 -18.02 -1.16
CA LYS A 41 20.46 -18.81 -2.19
C LYS A 41 19.27 -19.57 -1.63
N TRP A 42 18.19 -19.67 -2.40
CA TRP A 42 17.01 -20.46 -2.05
C TRP A 42 16.47 -21.24 -3.27
N PRO A 43 15.99 -22.49 -3.11
CA PRO A 43 15.43 -23.25 -4.23
C PRO A 43 14.09 -22.70 -4.72
N ASN A 44 13.92 -22.62 -6.03
CA ASN A 44 12.62 -22.37 -6.67
C ASN A 44 11.75 -23.64 -6.72
N ILE A 45 10.60 -23.59 -7.40
CA ILE A 45 9.69 -24.74 -7.59
C ILE A 45 10.34 -25.94 -8.30
N ASP A 46 11.34 -25.69 -9.15
CA ASP A 46 12.10 -26.72 -9.87
C ASP A 46 13.36 -27.18 -9.08
N ASN A 47 13.47 -26.82 -7.80
CA ASN A 47 14.64 -27.04 -6.94
C ASN A 47 15.95 -26.38 -7.43
N LYS A 48 15.87 -25.44 -8.38
CA LYS A 48 17.01 -24.65 -8.81
C LYS A 48 17.28 -23.54 -7.79
N LEU A 49 18.53 -23.44 -7.34
CA LEU A 49 18.96 -22.36 -6.45
C LEU A 49 18.92 -21.01 -7.18
N LEU A 50 18.15 -20.08 -6.63
CA LEU A 50 18.09 -18.67 -7.02
C LEU A 50 18.92 -17.83 -6.06
N ASP A 51 19.52 -16.76 -6.55
CA ASP A 51 20.10 -15.73 -5.68
C ASP A 51 18.98 -14.90 -5.04
N CYS A 52 19.04 -14.79 -3.72
CA CYS A 52 17.96 -14.27 -2.89
C CYS A 52 18.50 -13.30 -1.83
N ILE A 53 17.63 -12.38 -1.40
CA ILE A 53 17.75 -11.74 -0.10
C ILE A 53 17.18 -12.69 0.94
N MET A 54 17.92 -12.90 2.02
CA MET A 54 17.56 -13.77 3.13
C MET A 54 17.21 -12.93 4.37
N PHE A 55 16.16 -13.34 5.07
CA PHE A 55 15.62 -12.62 6.22
C PHE A 55 15.80 -13.41 7.53
N PRO A 56 16.10 -12.75 8.65
CA PRO A 56 16.05 -13.41 9.95
C PRO A 56 14.60 -13.65 10.35
N ILE A 57 14.28 -14.84 10.85
CA ILE A 57 12.94 -15.17 11.36
C ILE A 57 13.02 -15.81 12.74
N PRO A 58 11.98 -15.65 13.58
CA PRO A 58 11.92 -16.25 14.91
C PRO A 58 12.12 -17.77 14.84
N GLU A 59 12.70 -18.37 15.89
CA GLU A 59 12.96 -19.81 15.94
C GLU A 59 11.66 -20.62 15.80
N GLU A 60 10.57 -20.09 16.36
CA GLU A 60 9.21 -20.60 16.26
C GLU A 60 8.75 -20.71 14.81
N TRP A 61 9.11 -19.74 13.96
CA TRP A 61 8.74 -19.72 12.56
C TRP A 61 9.61 -20.67 11.73
N GLN A 62 10.89 -20.85 12.11
CA GLN A 62 11.79 -21.80 11.46
C GLN A 62 11.26 -23.24 11.55
N LYS A 63 10.68 -23.60 12.71
CA LYS A 63 10.05 -24.92 12.95
C LYS A 63 8.79 -25.14 12.10
N LEU A 64 8.22 -24.06 11.57
CA LEU A 64 6.98 -24.06 10.81
C LEU A 64 7.20 -23.71 9.35
N LEU A 65 8.42 -23.88 8.83
CA LEU A 65 8.71 -23.58 7.42
C LEU A 65 8.04 -24.58 6.47
N PRO A 66 7.48 -24.10 5.36
CA PRO A 66 7.27 -22.68 5.04
C PRO A 66 6.18 -22.04 5.92
N VAL A 67 6.38 -20.77 6.31
CA VAL A 67 5.54 -20.09 7.32
C VAL A 67 4.08 -20.12 6.86
N LYS A 68 3.27 -20.93 7.55
CA LYS A 68 1.85 -21.08 7.24
C LYS A 68 1.13 -19.76 7.44
N ASN A 69 0.24 -19.41 6.51
CA ASN A 69 -0.70 -18.32 6.69
C ASN A 69 -1.79 -18.73 7.71
N ASP A 70 -1.38 -19.00 8.94
CA ASP A 70 -2.30 -19.16 10.06
C ASP A 70 -2.56 -17.76 10.63
N PRO A 71 -3.76 -17.18 10.39
CA PRO A 71 -4.09 -15.85 10.87
C PRO A 71 -3.98 -15.73 12.40
N PHE A 72 -4.00 -16.83 13.16
CA PHE A 72 -3.83 -16.78 14.62
C PHE A 72 -2.36 -16.72 15.06
N ILE A 73 -1.43 -17.29 14.27
CA ILE A 73 0.02 -17.22 14.56
C ILE A 73 0.60 -15.86 14.14
N LEU A 74 0.04 -15.23 13.09
CA LEU A 74 0.66 -14.08 12.42
C LEU A 74 -0.15 -12.79 12.52
N ALA A 75 -1.48 -12.84 12.62
CA ALA A 75 -2.31 -11.64 12.78
C ALA A 75 -2.62 -11.31 14.26
N SER A 76 -2.08 -12.07 15.22
CA SER A 76 -2.15 -11.71 16.63
C SER A 76 -0.97 -10.83 17.03
N GLU A 77 -1.11 -10.04 18.11
CA GLU A 77 -0.01 -9.31 18.76
C GLU A 77 1.23 -10.21 18.95
N ASN A 78 1.06 -11.53 19.07
CA ASN A 78 2.15 -12.50 19.18
C ASN A 78 3.08 -12.52 17.95
N GLY A 79 2.57 -12.39 16.72
CA GLY A 79 3.40 -12.42 15.51
C GLY A 79 4.27 -11.17 15.38
N GLU A 80 3.68 -9.99 15.62
CA GLU A 80 4.41 -8.71 15.66
C GLU A 80 5.43 -8.67 16.80
N ASN A 81 5.06 -9.18 17.98
CA ASN A 81 5.96 -9.27 19.14
C ASN A 81 7.15 -10.20 18.85
N LEU A 82 6.93 -11.37 18.24
CA LEU A 82 8.01 -12.30 17.88
C LEU A 82 9.02 -11.67 16.91
N LEU A 83 8.54 -10.91 15.91
CA LEU A 83 9.42 -10.16 15.02
C LEU A 83 10.19 -9.07 15.77
N ALA A 84 9.52 -8.31 16.63
CA ALA A 84 10.14 -7.25 17.42
C ALA A 84 11.22 -7.80 18.38
N ASP A 85 10.97 -8.97 18.99
CA ASP A 85 11.89 -9.63 19.93
C ASP A 85 13.22 -10.02 19.28
N ILE A 86 13.21 -10.35 17.98
CA ILE A 86 14.43 -10.62 17.21
C ILE A 86 14.97 -9.37 16.48
N GLY A 87 14.46 -8.18 16.81
CA GLY A 87 15.01 -6.89 16.37
C GLY A 87 14.40 -6.31 15.10
N TRP A 88 13.31 -6.88 14.56
CA TRP A 88 12.59 -6.21 13.47
C TRP A 88 11.91 -4.93 13.97
N GLN A 89 11.82 -3.94 13.09
CA GLN A 89 11.24 -2.64 13.41
C GLN A 89 10.08 -2.31 12.47
N LYS A 90 8.94 -1.93 13.06
CA LYS A 90 7.80 -1.41 12.30
C LYS A 90 8.03 0.06 11.96
N LYS A 91 8.16 0.35 10.67
CA LYS A 91 8.39 1.69 10.13
C LYS A 91 7.07 2.29 9.65
N GLU A 92 6.55 3.24 10.41
CA GLU A 92 5.29 3.93 10.09
C GLU A 92 5.42 4.96 8.96
N ASN A 93 6.61 5.57 8.82
CA ASN A 93 6.88 6.53 7.74
C ASN A 93 7.65 5.89 6.60
N VAL A 94 6.95 5.67 5.48
CA VAL A 94 7.46 5.02 4.28
C VAL A 94 7.48 5.94 3.06
N GLU A 95 7.42 7.26 3.26
CA GLU A 95 7.49 8.25 2.18
C GLU A 95 8.81 8.11 1.39
N GLY A 96 8.69 8.02 0.06
CA GLY A 96 9.82 7.87 -0.86
C GLY A 96 10.20 6.42 -1.18
N VAL A 97 9.45 5.43 -0.68
CA VAL A 97 9.70 4.03 -1.03
C VAL A 97 9.52 3.76 -2.52
N LEU A 98 8.52 4.39 -3.17
CA LEU A 98 8.34 4.29 -4.63
C LEU A 98 9.56 4.81 -5.40
N ASP A 99 10.10 5.97 -5.00
CA ASP A 99 11.24 6.61 -5.68
C ASP A 99 12.50 5.74 -5.63
N ASP A 100 12.75 5.12 -4.47
CA ASP A 100 13.87 4.20 -4.31
C ASP A 100 13.62 2.87 -5.02
N PHE A 101 12.37 2.37 -5.02
CA PHE A 101 12.03 1.12 -5.68
C PHE A 101 12.21 1.19 -7.20
N VAL A 102 11.83 2.31 -7.84
CA VAL A 102 12.01 2.49 -9.30
C VAL A 102 13.48 2.40 -9.72
N LYS A 103 14.41 2.82 -8.86
CA LYS A 103 15.87 2.72 -9.13
C LYS A 103 16.35 1.28 -9.18
N LEU A 104 15.62 0.34 -8.58
CA LEU A 104 15.97 -1.08 -8.58
C LEU A 104 15.83 -1.75 -9.95
N ALA A 105 15.21 -1.08 -10.93
CA ALA A 105 15.03 -1.62 -12.27
C ALA A 105 16.36 -2.12 -12.85
N ASP A 106 17.44 -1.37 -12.66
CA ASP A 106 18.77 -1.67 -13.19
C ASP A 106 19.84 -1.85 -12.09
N ALA A 107 19.39 -2.02 -10.84
CA ALA A 107 20.26 -2.12 -9.68
C ALA A 107 21.06 -3.43 -9.64
N ASN A 108 22.26 -3.36 -9.06
CA ASN A 108 23.04 -4.52 -8.68
C ASN A 108 22.51 -5.17 -7.38
N ASP A 109 23.09 -6.29 -6.96
CA ASP A 109 22.59 -7.05 -5.81
C ASP A 109 22.78 -6.30 -4.46
N ASP A 110 23.85 -5.50 -4.34
CA ASP A 110 24.13 -4.72 -3.13
C ASP A 110 23.14 -3.55 -2.99
N GLU A 111 22.79 -2.88 -4.09
CA GLU A 111 21.77 -1.82 -4.11
C GLU A 111 20.38 -2.36 -3.72
N ILE A 112 20.06 -3.60 -4.11
CA ILE A 112 18.83 -4.26 -3.66
C ILE A 112 18.92 -4.58 -2.16
N LEU A 113 20.07 -5.07 -1.68
CA LEU A 113 20.28 -5.33 -0.26
C LEU A 113 20.11 -4.05 0.59
N GLU A 114 20.66 -2.92 0.14
CA GLU A 114 20.48 -1.62 0.78
C GLU A 114 19.02 -1.16 0.80
N PHE A 115 18.30 -1.35 -0.31
CA PHE A 115 16.87 -1.05 -0.36
C PHE A 115 16.09 -1.88 0.68
N VAL A 116 16.35 -3.18 0.74
CA VAL A 116 15.65 -4.08 1.66
C VAL A 116 16.00 -3.80 3.11
N ALA A 117 17.26 -3.45 3.41
CA ALA A 117 17.66 -2.99 4.74
C ALA A 117 16.94 -1.69 5.16
N LYS A 118 16.61 -0.82 4.20
CA LYS A 118 15.95 0.46 4.46
C LYS A 118 14.42 0.36 4.57
N TRP A 119 13.82 -0.51 3.75
CA TRP A 119 12.38 -0.53 3.50
C TRP A 119 11.70 -1.86 3.85
N GLY A 120 12.46 -2.92 4.11
CA GLY A 120 11.94 -4.25 4.40
C GLY A 120 11.61 -5.07 3.15
N PRO A 121 11.11 -6.31 3.34
CA PRO A 121 10.77 -7.23 2.25
C PRO A 121 9.61 -6.71 1.40
N LEU A 122 9.48 -7.27 0.20
CA LEU A 122 8.28 -7.14 -0.61
C LEU A 122 7.14 -8.05 -0.12
N TRP A 123 7.47 -9.06 0.68
CA TRP A 123 6.60 -10.15 1.13
C TRP A 123 6.06 -10.98 -0.04
N LEU A 124 6.97 -11.30 -0.96
CA LEU A 124 6.65 -12.11 -2.15
C LEU A 124 6.99 -13.58 -1.90
N CYS A 125 6.21 -14.46 -2.53
CA CYS A 125 6.51 -15.89 -2.55
C CYS A 125 7.77 -16.17 -3.39
N VAL A 126 8.70 -16.97 -2.88
CA VAL A 126 9.90 -17.38 -3.62
C VAL A 126 9.60 -18.33 -4.79
N LYS A 127 8.46 -19.04 -4.75
CA LYS A 127 8.08 -20.08 -5.73
C LYS A 127 7.19 -19.56 -6.85
N HIS A 128 6.29 -18.64 -6.55
CA HIS A 128 5.25 -18.19 -7.47
C HIS A 128 5.45 -16.71 -7.81
N ARG A 129 5.57 -16.40 -9.11
CA ARG A 129 5.49 -15.01 -9.57
C ARG A 129 4.08 -14.50 -9.27
N GLU A 130 3.98 -13.23 -8.90
CA GLU A 130 2.71 -12.55 -8.63
C GLU A 130 1.91 -13.14 -7.47
N CYS A 131 2.56 -13.95 -6.62
CA CYS A 131 1.99 -14.40 -5.37
C CYS A 131 2.56 -13.57 -4.22
N ILE A 132 1.71 -12.70 -3.68
CA ILE A 132 2.00 -11.90 -2.50
C ILE A 132 1.56 -12.70 -1.30
N TRP A 133 2.40 -12.73 -0.29
CA TRP A 133 2.01 -13.25 0.99
C TRP A 133 1.22 -12.17 1.75
N ALA A 134 -0.06 -12.44 2.02
CA ALA A 134 -0.91 -11.57 2.81
C ALA A 134 -1.52 -12.37 3.98
N PRO A 135 -1.52 -11.85 5.22
CA PRO A 135 -2.01 -12.55 6.40
C PRO A 135 -3.54 -12.75 6.46
N LEU A 136 -4.28 -12.36 5.41
CA LEU A 136 -5.75 -12.40 5.41
C LEU A 136 -6.32 -13.47 4.45
N PRO A 137 -7.48 -14.09 4.79
CA PRO A 137 -8.07 -15.21 4.04
C PRO A 137 -8.55 -14.87 2.61
N SER A 138 -8.62 -13.59 2.25
CA SER A 138 -9.18 -13.14 0.97
C SER A 138 -8.30 -13.47 -0.25
N SER A 139 -7.09 -13.98 -0.05
CA SER A 139 -6.16 -14.35 -1.12
C SER A 139 -6.00 -15.87 -1.32
N ILE A 140 -6.98 -16.71 -0.92
CA ILE A 140 -7.05 -18.09 -1.43
C ILE A 140 -7.34 -18.02 -2.93
N LYS A 141 -6.28 -17.83 -3.73
CA LYS A 141 -6.34 -18.04 -5.17
C LYS A 141 -6.33 -19.55 -5.37
N VAL A 142 -7.49 -20.12 -5.65
CA VAL A 142 -7.59 -21.49 -6.16
C VAL A 142 -6.84 -21.52 -7.49
N GLY A 143 -5.81 -22.36 -7.59
CA GLY A 143 -5.11 -22.57 -8.85
C GLY A 143 -6.08 -23.04 -9.93
N TYR A 144 -5.81 -22.71 -11.20
CA TYR A 144 -6.62 -23.16 -12.35
C TYR A 144 -6.66 -24.71 -12.47
N ASP A 145 -5.76 -25.40 -11.79
CA ASP A 145 -5.64 -26.86 -11.69
C ASP A 145 -6.41 -27.47 -10.50
N GLY A 146 -7.12 -26.66 -9.72
CA GLY A 146 -7.84 -27.11 -8.52
C GLY A 146 -6.91 -27.46 -7.35
N CYS A 147 -5.59 -27.22 -7.46
CA CYS A 147 -4.69 -27.34 -6.33
C CYS A 147 -4.81 -26.08 -5.46
N ILE A 148 -5.16 -26.28 -4.19
CA ILE A 148 -4.99 -25.25 -3.15
C ILE A 148 -3.51 -25.25 -2.79
N ASP A 149 -2.68 -24.67 -3.65
CA ASP A 149 -1.28 -24.46 -3.34
C ASP A 149 -1.20 -23.23 -2.43
N TYR A 150 -1.18 -23.45 -1.12
CA TYR A 150 -0.98 -22.37 -0.17
C TYR A 150 0.37 -21.72 -0.50
N CYS A 151 0.38 -20.52 -1.09
CA CYS A 151 1.62 -19.74 -1.20
C CYS A 151 2.05 -19.38 0.22
N LEU A 152 3.14 -20.00 0.69
CA LEU A 152 3.69 -19.77 2.02
C LEU A 152 4.95 -18.91 1.89
N TRP A 153 5.11 -17.93 2.76
CA TRP A 153 6.29 -17.08 2.72
C TRP A 153 7.49 -17.83 3.28
N PHE A 154 8.58 -17.74 2.54
CA PHE A 154 9.89 -18.21 2.97
C PHE A 154 10.69 -16.98 3.40
N PRO A 155 11.67 -17.12 4.31
CA PRO A 155 12.58 -16.04 4.68
C PRO A 155 13.61 -15.76 3.57
N ALA A 156 13.16 -15.77 2.32
CA ALA A 156 13.95 -15.60 1.12
C ALA A 156 13.11 -14.95 0.01
N GLU A 157 13.64 -13.91 -0.63
CA GLU A 157 13.04 -13.29 -1.81
C GLU A 157 14.03 -13.22 -2.97
N PRO A 158 13.67 -13.69 -4.18
CA PRO A 158 14.57 -13.66 -5.34
C PRO A 158 14.97 -12.24 -5.72
N LEU A 159 16.26 -11.99 -5.91
CA LEU A 159 16.79 -10.69 -6.38
C LEU A 159 16.20 -10.30 -7.74
N SER A 160 15.89 -11.30 -8.57
CA SER A 160 15.23 -11.10 -9.86
C SER A 160 13.84 -10.51 -9.74
N PHE A 161 13.12 -10.74 -8.64
CA PHE A 161 11.76 -10.21 -8.45
C PHE A 161 11.79 -8.72 -8.18
N TYR A 162 12.73 -8.23 -7.37
CA TYR A 162 12.94 -6.80 -7.14
C TYR A 162 13.13 -6.05 -8.45
N ARG A 163 14.06 -6.51 -9.30
CA ARG A 163 14.32 -5.91 -10.62
C ARG A 163 13.11 -5.99 -11.52
N PHE A 164 12.44 -7.15 -11.57
CA PHE A 164 11.29 -7.37 -12.42
C PHE A 164 10.15 -6.40 -12.10
N TYR A 165 9.76 -6.32 -10.83
CA TYR A 165 8.66 -5.44 -10.42
C TYR A 165 9.06 -3.96 -10.46
N ALA A 166 10.32 -3.62 -10.18
CA ALA A 166 10.81 -2.26 -10.35
C ALA A 166 10.77 -1.81 -11.82
N LYS A 167 11.16 -2.69 -12.76
CA LYS A 167 11.02 -2.45 -14.21
C LYS A 167 9.56 -2.27 -14.60
N GLN A 168 8.66 -3.09 -14.06
CA GLN A 168 7.22 -2.97 -14.32
C GLN A 168 6.69 -1.62 -13.84
N VAL A 169 6.97 -1.24 -12.59
CA VAL A 169 6.53 0.04 -12.01
C VAL A 169 7.10 1.24 -12.79
N LYS A 170 8.40 1.19 -13.15
CA LYS A 170 9.03 2.20 -13.98
C LYS A 170 8.35 2.32 -15.36
N ALA A 171 8.07 1.19 -16.01
CA ALA A 171 7.40 1.18 -17.29
C ALA A 171 5.97 1.75 -17.22
N ILE A 172 5.25 1.50 -16.10
CA ILE A 172 3.93 2.11 -15.85
C ILE A 172 4.03 3.63 -15.75
N LEU A 173 5.03 4.15 -15.03
CA LEU A 173 5.27 5.60 -14.92
C LEU A 173 5.61 6.23 -16.27
N ASP A 174 6.53 5.60 -17.03
CA ASP A 174 6.94 6.04 -18.36
C ASP A 174 5.74 6.03 -19.34
N ALA A 175 4.92 4.98 -19.31
CA ALA A 175 3.70 4.87 -20.12
C ALA A 175 2.64 5.91 -19.72
N ALA A 176 2.46 6.15 -18.42
CA ALA A 176 1.52 7.16 -17.94
C ALA A 176 1.89 8.56 -18.42
N ALA A 177 3.18 8.91 -18.38
CA ALA A 177 3.66 10.20 -18.88
C ALA A 177 3.30 10.41 -20.36
N LEU A 178 3.52 9.39 -21.20
CA LEU A 178 3.14 9.43 -22.62
C LEU A 178 1.62 9.61 -22.79
N LEU A 179 0.81 8.84 -22.06
CA LEU A 179 -0.65 8.90 -22.19
C LEU A 179 -1.24 10.21 -21.66
N VAL A 180 -0.62 10.86 -20.68
CA VAL A 180 -0.99 12.20 -20.20
C VAL A 180 -0.72 13.25 -21.28
N GLU A 181 0.38 13.12 -22.02
CA GLU A 181 0.71 13.96 -23.18
C GLU A 181 -0.12 13.64 -24.44
N GLY A 182 -0.98 12.62 -24.39
CA GLY A 182 -1.76 12.18 -25.55
C GLY A 182 -0.91 11.46 -26.61
N LYS A 183 0.19 10.82 -26.20
CA LYS A 183 1.04 10.00 -27.04
C LYS A 183 0.74 8.51 -26.81
N PRO A 184 0.79 7.66 -27.85
CA PRO A 184 0.68 6.22 -27.69
C PRO A 184 1.91 5.66 -26.96
N VAL A 185 1.71 4.57 -26.23
CA VAL A 185 2.76 3.84 -25.51
C VAL A 185 3.42 2.86 -26.48
N PRO A 186 4.76 2.85 -26.59
CA PRO A 186 5.46 1.94 -27.49
C PRO A 186 5.34 0.46 -27.05
N PRO A 187 5.46 -0.49 -28.00
CA PRO A 187 5.37 -1.93 -27.73
C PRO A 187 6.26 -2.42 -26.59
N SER A 188 7.49 -1.91 -26.51
CA SER A 188 8.48 -2.31 -25.50
C SER A 188 8.04 -2.00 -24.07
N LEU A 189 7.31 -0.89 -23.86
CA LEU A 189 6.77 -0.54 -22.55
C LEU A 189 5.60 -1.45 -22.18
N TRP A 190 4.72 -1.81 -23.11
CA TRP A 190 3.64 -2.77 -22.82
C TRP A 190 4.17 -4.13 -22.36
N LYS A 191 5.19 -4.63 -23.04
CA LYS A 191 5.88 -5.84 -22.63
C LYS A 191 6.50 -5.74 -21.24
N ALA A 192 7.12 -4.61 -20.91
CA ALA A 192 7.70 -4.37 -19.60
C ALA A 192 6.62 -4.24 -18.50
N ILE A 193 5.42 -3.75 -18.83
CA ILE A 193 4.26 -3.70 -17.94
C ILE A 193 3.68 -5.10 -17.70
N GLY A 194 3.90 -6.06 -18.62
CA GLY A 194 3.35 -7.43 -18.54
C GLY A 194 2.16 -7.67 -19.48
N TRP A 195 1.91 -6.77 -20.42
CA TRP A 195 0.94 -6.93 -21.50
C TRP A 195 1.62 -7.37 -22.80
N CYS A 196 0.83 -7.70 -23.82
CA CYS A 196 1.36 -7.97 -25.15
C CYS A 196 1.80 -6.67 -25.84
N GLU A 197 2.69 -6.78 -26.83
CA GLU A 197 3.21 -5.64 -27.59
C GLU A 197 2.13 -4.97 -28.46
N LYS A 198 1.08 -5.73 -28.82
CA LYS A 198 -0.05 -5.28 -29.66
C LYS A 198 -0.92 -4.24 -28.98
N GLU A 199 -0.79 -4.07 -27.67
CA GLU A 199 -1.53 -3.10 -26.87
C GLU A 199 -1.21 -1.66 -27.35
N SER A 200 -0.04 -1.47 -27.97
CA SER A 200 0.38 -0.22 -28.61
C SER A 200 -0.43 0.17 -29.86
N GLU A 201 -1.11 -0.78 -30.51
CA GLU A 201 -1.87 -0.58 -31.74
C GLU A 201 -3.26 0.03 -31.48
N TRP A 202 -3.76 -0.06 -30.24
CA TRP A 202 -5.07 0.46 -29.87
C TRP A 202 -5.06 1.99 -29.67
N ASP A 203 -6.23 2.60 -29.75
CA ASP A 203 -6.40 4.01 -29.42
C ASP A 203 -5.97 4.33 -27.97
N ILE A 204 -5.53 5.57 -27.76
CA ILE A 204 -5.04 6.08 -26.47
C ILE A 204 -6.03 5.84 -25.33
N SER A 205 -7.34 5.92 -25.58
CA SER A 205 -8.36 5.66 -24.57
C SER A 205 -8.33 4.21 -24.06
N ILE A 206 -8.13 3.24 -24.96
CA ILE A 206 -8.02 1.81 -24.64
C ILE A 206 -6.67 1.54 -23.96
N GLN A 207 -5.60 2.18 -24.43
CA GLN A 207 -4.29 2.11 -23.76
C GLN A 207 -4.35 2.60 -22.30
N ARG A 208 -5.07 3.69 -22.02
CA ARG A 208 -5.33 4.15 -20.65
C ARG A 208 -6.07 3.11 -19.82
N PHE A 209 -7.03 2.42 -20.42
CA PHE A 209 -7.75 1.34 -19.74
C PHE A 209 -6.82 0.19 -19.34
N PHE A 210 -5.95 -0.29 -20.24
CA PHE A 210 -4.98 -1.35 -19.91
C PHE A 210 -4.03 -0.95 -18.78
N LEU A 211 -3.49 0.28 -18.85
CA LEU A 211 -2.56 0.78 -17.82
C LEU A 211 -3.22 0.81 -16.43
N ILE A 212 -4.44 1.34 -16.34
CA ILE A 212 -5.19 1.42 -15.08
C ILE A 212 -5.61 0.03 -14.59
N SER A 213 -5.93 -0.89 -15.51
CA SER A 213 -6.27 -2.28 -15.16
C SER A 213 -5.12 -3.00 -14.48
N THR A 214 -3.86 -2.77 -14.91
CA THR A 214 -2.68 -3.30 -14.21
C THR A 214 -2.58 -2.81 -12.78
N VAL A 215 -2.70 -1.49 -12.58
CA VAL A 215 -2.57 -0.89 -11.24
C VAL A 215 -3.70 -1.38 -10.32
N ASN A 216 -4.93 -1.41 -10.80
CA ASN A 216 -6.07 -1.92 -10.02
C ASN A 216 -5.92 -3.41 -9.70
N GLY A 217 -5.46 -4.23 -10.65
CA GLY A 217 -5.21 -5.64 -10.43
C GLY A 217 -4.19 -5.90 -9.32
N TRP A 218 -3.15 -5.07 -9.21
CA TRP A 218 -2.19 -5.16 -8.11
C TRP A 218 -2.73 -4.63 -6.78
N LEU A 219 -3.48 -3.53 -6.77
CA LEU A 219 -4.14 -3.05 -5.55
C LEU A 219 -5.10 -4.11 -4.97
N GLU A 220 -5.80 -4.84 -5.85
CA GLU A 220 -6.65 -5.97 -5.47
C GLU A 220 -5.81 -7.17 -4.99
N ALA A 221 -4.82 -7.59 -5.78
CA ALA A 221 -3.99 -8.77 -5.46
C ALA A 221 -3.18 -8.62 -4.18
N THR A 222 -2.78 -7.39 -3.84
CA THR A 222 -2.05 -7.06 -2.59
C THR A 222 -2.93 -7.11 -1.34
N GLY A 223 -4.26 -7.23 -1.49
CA GLY A 223 -5.19 -7.14 -0.37
C GLY A 223 -5.26 -5.73 0.24
N THR A 224 -4.89 -4.69 -0.52
CA THR A 224 -4.96 -3.31 -0.04
C THR A 224 -6.42 -2.96 0.26
N THR A 225 -6.73 -2.71 1.53
CA THR A 225 -8.11 -2.53 2.00
C THR A 225 -8.23 -1.41 3.02
N LEU A 226 -9.46 -1.01 3.37
CA LEU A 226 -9.70 -0.23 4.57
C LEU A 226 -9.81 -1.16 5.76
N TRP A 227 -9.06 -0.88 6.82
CA TRP A 227 -9.04 -1.68 8.03
C TRP A 227 -9.37 -0.82 9.25
N LEU A 228 -10.13 -1.41 10.17
CA LEU A 228 -10.50 -0.79 11.43
C LEU A 228 -9.88 -1.60 12.56
N GLU A 229 -9.04 -0.94 13.37
CA GLU A 229 -8.34 -1.59 14.48
C GLU A 229 -8.64 -0.84 15.79
N TRP A 230 -8.78 -1.60 16.86
CA TRP A 230 -8.79 -1.07 18.22
C TRP A 230 -7.39 -1.23 18.82
N GLY A 231 -6.58 -0.18 18.72
CA GLY A 231 -5.24 -0.15 19.33
C GLY A 231 -5.28 0.21 20.82
N LYS A 232 -4.14 0.68 21.35
CA LYS A 232 -4.02 1.21 22.72
C LYS A 232 -4.75 2.54 22.94
N GLU A 233 -5.30 3.11 21.87
CA GLU A 233 -6.07 4.35 21.90
C GLU A 233 -7.49 4.11 22.44
N SER A 234 -8.11 5.16 22.98
CA SER A 234 -9.49 5.09 23.49
C SER A 234 -10.56 4.94 22.40
N TYR A 235 -10.20 4.95 21.12
CA TYR A 235 -11.11 4.87 19.97
C TYR A 235 -10.49 4.08 18.81
N PRO A 236 -11.32 3.38 18.00
CA PRO A 236 -10.84 2.60 16.87
C PRO A 236 -10.30 3.54 15.78
N THR A 237 -9.24 3.11 15.11
CA THR A 237 -8.60 3.85 14.03
C THR A 237 -8.88 3.16 12.70
N LEU A 238 -9.45 3.90 11.74
CA LEU A 238 -9.59 3.47 10.35
C LEU A 238 -8.29 3.80 9.60
N TYR A 239 -7.70 2.89 8.83
CA TYR A 239 -6.53 3.14 8.00
C TYR A 239 -6.59 2.35 6.68
N ILE A 240 -5.72 2.68 5.72
CA ILE A 240 -5.52 1.81 4.54
C ILE A 240 -4.52 0.74 4.95
N ASP A 241 -4.96 -0.51 5.02
CA ASP A 241 -4.09 -1.63 5.26
C ASP A 241 -3.32 -1.98 3.99
N THR A 242 -1.99 -2.01 4.11
CA THR A 242 -1.05 -2.41 3.05
C THR A 242 -0.29 -3.67 3.42
N GLY A 243 -0.70 -4.39 4.47
CA GLY A 243 0.03 -5.54 4.98
C GLY A 243 1.37 -5.17 5.60
N TRP A 244 2.27 -6.15 5.70
CA TRP A 244 3.53 -6.03 6.44
C TRP A 244 4.70 -5.55 5.57
N GLY A 245 4.52 -5.54 4.24
CA GLY A 245 5.55 -5.28 3.24
C GLY A 245 5.44 -3.96 2.54
N CYS A 246 6.53 -3.55 1.89
CA CYS A 246 6.52 -2.33 1.08
C CYS A 246 5.87 -2.52 -0.30
N PHE A 247 5.60 -3.75 -0.75
CA PHE A 247 5.07 -3.99 -2.10
C PHE A 247 3.68 -3.38 -2.31
N SER A 248 2.72 -3.66 -1.43
CA SER A 248 1.37 -3.05 -1.49
C SER A 248 1.44 -1.53 -1.39
N LYS A 249 2.36 -1.02 -0.56
CA LYS A 249 2.58 0.42 -0.39
C LYS A 249 3.08 1.07 -1.69
N ILE A 250 4.00 0.44 -2.42
CA ILE A 250 4.49 0.90 -3.71
C ILE A 250 3.32 1.06 -4.70
N TRP A 251 2.39 0.11 -4.75
CA TRP A 251 1.21 0.19 -5.61
C TRP A 251 0.24 1.29 -5.20
N VAL A 252 0.06 1.54 -3.90
CA VAL A 252 -0.71 2.68 -3.39
C VAL A 252 -0.06 4.01 -3.79
N GLU A 253 1.26 4.17 -3.58
CA GLU A 253 1.97 5.38 -3.96
C GLU A 253 1.96 5.61 -5.47
N LEU A 254 2.09 4.54 -6.27
CA LEU A 254 1.97 4.59 -7.71
C LEU A 254 0.58 5.08 -8.13
N ALA A 255 -0.49 4.50 -7.59
CA ALA A 255 -1.87 4.92 -7.88
C ALA A 255 -2.11 6.40 -7.50
N GLN A 256 -1.56 6.84 -6.37
CA GLN A 256 -1.61 8.24 -5.93
C GLN A 256 -0.84 9.16 -6.89
N CYS A 257 0.32 8.72 -7.38
CA CYS A 257 1.13 9.44 -8.36
C CYS A 257 0.36 9.62 -9.68
N LEU A 258 -0.17 8.52 -10.23
CA LEU A 258 -0.89 8.51 -11.52
C LEU A 258 -2.17 9.34 -11.50
N SER A 259 -2.91 9.31 -10.40
CA SER A 259 -4.16 10.05 -10.24
C SER A 259 -3.98 11.50 -9.77
N ASN A 260 -2.75 11.87 -9.40
CA ASN A 260 -2.44 13.08 -8.64
C ASN A 260 -3.31 13.19 -7.36
N ALA A 261 -3.70 12.05 -6.79
CA ALA A 261 -4.48 11.98 -5.56
C ALA A 261 -3.52 11.93 -4.37
N LYS A 262 -3.32 13.07 -3.71
CA LYS A 262 -2.44 13.11 -2.53
C LYS A 262 -3.16 12.66 -1.26
N GLN A 263 -4.46 12.95 -1.14
CA GLN A 263 -5.23 12.57 0.05
C GLN A 263 -6.75 12.63 -0.14
N LEU A 264 -7.49 11.67 0.42
CA LEU A 264 -8.94 11.78 0.63
C LEU A 264 -9.23 12.66 1.84
N CYS A 265 -9.98 13.74 1.65
CA CYS A 265 -10.33 14.71 2.68
C CYS A 265 -11.84 14.94 2.72
N VAL A 266 -12.35 15.42 3.85
CA VAL A 266 -13.70 15.99 3.94
C VAL A 266 -13.60 17.51 3.99
N CYS A 267 -14.46 18.21 3.24
CA CYS A 267 -14.49 19.67 3.27
C CYS A 267 -15.16 20.19 4.55
N ASP A 268 -14.47 21.05 5.30
CA ASP A 268 -15.00 21.66 6.53
C ASP A 268 -16.15 22.66 6.30
N LEU A 269 -16.48 23.01 5.05
CA LEU A 269 -17.63 23.88 4.73
C LEU A 269 -18.81 23.14 4.12
N CYS A 270 -18.59 22.31 3.09
CA CYS A 270 -19.68 21.62 2.38
C CYS A 270 -19.83 20.15 2.74
N HIS A 271 -18.91 19.61 3.52
CA HIS A 271 -18.94 18.24 4.06
C HIS A 271 -18.89 17.12 3.03
N GLN A 272 -18.63 17.46 1.77
CA GLN A 272 -18.41 16.47 0.73
C GLN A 272 -16.99 15.91 0.81
N PRO A 273 -16.82 14.58 0.67
CA PRO A 273 -15.50 13.99 0.48
C PRO A 273 -14.92 14.50 -0.84
N TYR A 274 -13.61 14.73 -0.86
CA TYR A 274 -12.90 15.17 -2.05
C TYR A 274 -11.45 14.71 -2.02
N ILE A 275 -10.89 14.49 -3.20
CA ILE A 275 -9.46 14.24 -3.37
C ILE A 275 -8.73 15.57 -3.37
N ARG A 276 -7.81 15.72 -2.42
CA ARG A 276 -6.87 16.83 -2.36
C ARG A 276 -5.67 16.50 -3.25
N LYS A 277 -5.39 17.41 -4.19
CA LYS A 277 -4.24 17.33 -5.11
C LYS A 277 -3.04 18.17 -4.65
N ASP A 278 -3.27 19.10 -3.71
CA ASP A 278 -2.23 19.99 -3.16
C ASP A 278 -1.57 19.40 -1.88
N ARG A 279 -0.68 20.19 -1.23
CA ARG A 279 -0.04 19.90 0.08
C ARG A 279 -0.99 19.33 1.14
N LYS A 280 -0.47 18.50 2.06
CA LYS A 280 -1.19 17.95 3.23
C LYS A 280 -1.91 19.05 4.04
N PRO A 281 -3.10 18.77 4.63
CA PRO A 281 -3.72 19.67 5.60
C PRO A 281 -2.78 19.99 6.75
N GLN A 282 -2.71 21.27 7.13
CA GLN A 282 -1.94 21.69 8.30
C GLN A 282 -2.70 21.32 9.56
N LYS A 283 -2.02 20.70 10.53
CA LYS A 283 -2.61 20.31 11.82
C LYS A 283 -3.27 21.53 12.49
N GLY A 284 -4.51 21.35 12.95
CA GLY A 284 -5.29 22.41 13.61
C GLY A 284 -5.93 23.44 12.68
N ARG A 285 -5.79 23.33 11.35
CA ARG A 285 -6.45 24.24 10.40
C ARG A 285 -7.59 23.54 9.65
N LYS A 286 -8.68 24.27 9.48
CA LYS A 286 -9.80 23.89 8.61
C LYS A 286 -9.34 23.74 7.15
N ASN A 287 -9.91 22.76 6.48
CA ASN A 287 -9.58 22.28 5.16
C ASN A 287 -10.81 22.33 4.24
N TYR A 288 -10.64 22.79 3.00
CA TYR A 288 -11.76 23.06 2.10
C TYR A 288 -11.50 22.46 0.72
N CYS A 289 -12.54 21.86 0.12
CA CYS A 289 -12.52 21.39 -1.27
C CYS A 289 -12.29 22.54 -2.26
N PRO A 290 -11.83 22.27 -3.50
CA PRO A 290 -11.56 23.31 -4.48
C PRO A 290 -12.73 24.27 -4.71
N THR A 291 -13.96 23.74 -4.79
CA THR A 291 -15.19 24.53 -4.96
C THR A 291 -15.50 25.45 -3.79
N CYS A 292 -15.28 24.98 -2.56
CA CYS A 292 -15.48 25.82 -1.37
C CYS A 292 -14.36 26.86 -1.24
N ARG A 293 -13.12 26.47 -1.54
CA ARG A 293 -11.97 27.37 -1.50
C ARG A 293 -12.13 28.52 -2.50
N SER A 294 -12.57 28.25 -3.73
CA SER A 294 -12.84 29.29 -4.75
C SER A 294 -14.02 30.20 -4.36
N LYS A 295 -14.94 29.73 -3.52
CA LYS A 295 -16.07 30.50 -2.97
C LYS A 295 -15.77 31.13 -1.59
N ASN A 296 -14.51 31.44 -1.30
CA ASN A 296 -14.09 32.13 -0.06
C ASN A 296 -14.55 31.44 1.23
N ALA A 297 -14.49 30.10 1.27
CA ALA A 297 -14.94 29.32 2.43
C ALA A 297 -14.33 29.76 3.76
N LYS A 298 -13.04 30.12 3.75
CA LYS A 298 -12.33 30.59 4.95
C LYS A 298 -12.98 31.86 5.51
N GLN A 299 -13.29 32.82 4.66
CA GLN A 299 -13.93 34.09 5.03
C GLN A 299 -15.35 33.87 5.52
N ARG A 300 -16.11 32.97 4.87
CA ARG A 300 -17.49 32.64 5.26
C ARG A 300 -17.55 31.99 6.64
N VAL A 301 -16.70 31.01 6.91
CA VAL A 301 -16.62 30.35 8.22
C VAL A 301 -16.18 31.35 9.30
N TYR A 302 -15.24 32.25 8.98
CA TYR A 302 -14.81 33.29 9.91
C TYR A 302 -15.93 34.31 10.22
N ALA A 303 -16.69 34.73 9.20
CA ALA A 303 -17.84 35.61 9.36
C ALA A 303 -18.95 34.97 10.21
N GLN A 304 -19.24 33.69 9.99
CA GLN A 304 -20.20 32.94 10.80
C GLN A 304 -19.79 32.87 12.28
N LYS A 305 -18.50 32.62 12.57
CA LYS A 305 -18.00 32.62 13.96
C LYS A 305 -18.10 33.98 14.66
N ARG A 306 -18.03 35.09 13.92
CA ARG A 306 -18.22 36.45 14.49
C ARG A 306 -19.68 36.80 14.73
N ALA A 307 -20.62 36.19 14.00
CA ALA A 307 -22.05 36.43 14.16
C ALA A 307 -22.69 35.64 15.30
N VAL A 308 -21.99 34.62 15.82
CA VAL A 308 -22.45 33.75 16.92
C VAL A 308 -21.82 34.12 18.27
N LYS A 309 -20.91 35.11 18.30
CA LYS A 309 -20.41 35.76 19.51
C LYS A 309 -21.23 37.00 19.81
#